data_AF-A0A538LEY3-F1
#
_entry.id   AF-A0A538LEY3-F1
#
_cell.length_a   1.000
_cell.length_b   1.000
_cell.length_c   1.000
_cell.angle_alpha   90.00
_cell.angle_beta   90.00
_cell.angle_gamma   90.00
#
_symmetry.space_group_name_H-M   'P 1'
#
loop_
_entity.id
_entity.type
_entity.pdbx_description
1 polymer ?
#
loop_
_entity_poly.entity_id
_entity_poly.type
_entity_poly.pdbx_seq_one_letter_code
_entity_poly.pdbx_strand_id
1 'polypeptide(L)'
;MGRDVGLSVPLPNGKELWIFGDTSVSVSNGSGQMVLSQFIPGATGAEGPFAAGQIPTSLAEVPSPGQPLSLSASNPPARFTPAPTNVYMPDGTGRPCAPPLAAYSARWASGAALIPNTSDVLITYGDACVVNATSFREEGWGFMEYNSITNALDVAPHDVFPPSPSGAALSSELELGSPVFSNGQVSLFSSVCTSLFVGCGAGQVYTTTLSSTVSSLSDPASYSVTTAATDGSSNWQPLGIAVASYSDAAFRMIETTAITGAYNVVTAPTPTGPWHVESSGLAPGCGGLLSGFCYALVGHPELSTSSQL
;
A
#
# COMPACT_ATOMS: atom_id res chain seq x y z
N MET A 1 -19.52 0.64 -5.33
CA MET A 1 -18.20 1.27 -5.18
C MET A 1 -17.16 0.18 -5.37
N GLY A 2 -16.10 0.44 -6.13
CA GLY A 2 -14.94 -0.43 -6.27
C GLY A 2 -13.70 0.29 -5.76
N ARG A 3 -12.83 -0.42 -5.05
CA ARG A 3 -11.62 0.11 -4.42
C ARG A 3 -10.46 -0.81 -4.75
N ASP A 4 -9.32 -0.22 -5.07
CA ASP A 4 -8.05 -0.94 -5.22
C ASP A 4 -7.35 -1.08 -3.86
N VAL A 5 -6.52 -2.12 -3.70
CA VAL A 5 -5.77 -2.40 -2.44
C VAL A 5 -6.73 -2.52 -1.23
N GLY A 6 -6.18 -2.46 -0.02
CA GLY A 6 -6.88 -2.43 1.25
C GLY A 6 -5.86 -2.61 2.36
N LEU A 7 -5.19 -1.54 2.77
CA LEU A 7 -4.32 -1.54 3.95
C LEU A 7 -5.19 -1.29 5.19
N SER A 8 -4.92 -1.97 6.29
CA SER A 8 -5.56 -1.68 7.57
C SER A 8 -4.52 -1.37 8.65
N VAL A 9 -4.90 -0.52 9.60
CA VAL A 9 -4.07 -0.17 10.75
C VAL A 9 -4.93 -0.13 12.00
N PRO A 10 -4.63 -0.91 13.05
CA PRO A 10 -5.35 -0.81 14.32
C PRO A 10 -5.04 0.54 14.97
N LEU A 11 -6.10 1.24 15.38
CA LEU A 11 -6.04 2.55 16.02
C LEU A 11 -6.20 2.45 17.54
N PRO A 12 -5.66 3.41 18.32
CA PRO A 12 -5.78 3.42 19.78
C PRO A 12 -7.22 3.48 20.32
N ASN A 13 -8.19 3.88 19.50
CA ASN A 13 -9.60 4.01 19.87
C ASN A 13 -10.40 2.68 19.75
N GLY A 14 -9.73 1.56 19.47
CA GLY A 14 -10.37 0.25 19.32
C GLY A 14 -11.05 0.04 17.96
N LYS A 15 -10.75 0.91 16.99
CA LYS A 15 -11.11 0.76 15.58
C LYS A 15 -9.88 0.46 14.75
N GLU A 16 -10.08 0.17 13.47
CA GLU A 16 -9.01 0.16 12.48
C GLU A 16 -9.30 1.19 11.39
N LEU A 17 -8.23 1.80 10.90
CA LEU A 17 -8.24 2.64 9.71
C LEU A 17 -7.99 1.74 8.51
N TRP A 18 -8.85 1.83 7.51
CA TRP A 18 -8.66 1.25 6.19
C TRP A 18 -8.23 2.33 5.20
N ILE A 19 -7.15 2.07 4.46
CA ILE A 19 -6.65 2.90 3.38
C ILE A 19 -6.72 2.10 2.09
N PHE A 20 -7.48 2.62 1.14
CA PHE A 20 -7.68 2.02 -0.16
C PHE A 20 -7.02 2.87 -1.23
N GLY A 21 -6.60 2.27 -2.35
CA GLY A 21 -6.11 2.97 -3.52
C GLY A 21 -7.23 3.63 -4.33
N ASP A 22 -7.05 3.66 -5.64
CA ASP A 22 -7.97 4.33 -6.56
C ASP A 22 -9.40 3.83 -6.35
N THR A 23 -10.33 4.78 -6.24
CA THR A 23 -11.72 4.48 -5.86
C THR A 23 -12.67 4.89 -6.97
N SER A 24 -13.46 3.93 -7.43
CA SER A 24 -14.53 4.12 -8.41
C SER A 24 -15.90 4.07 -7.75
N VAL A 25 -16.71 5.10 -8.01
CA VAL A 25 -18.10 5.15 -7.58
C VAL A 25 -18.99 5.06 -8.80
N SER A 26 -19.72 3.95 -8.91
CA SER A 26 -20.69 3.73 -9.98
C SER A 26 -22.11 3.86 -9.43
N VAL A 27 -22.99 4.49 -10.22
CA VAL A 27 -24.42 4.64 -9.93
C VAL A 27 -25.24 4.00 -11.04
N SER A 28 -26.48 3.59 -10.74
CA SER A 28 -27.38 3.12 -11.78
C SER A 28 -27.82 4.30 -12.65
N ASN A 29 -27.60 4.25 -13.96
CA ASN A 29 -28.33 5.10 -14.88
C ASN A 29 -29.80 4.63 -14.89
N GLY A 30 -30.77 5.50 -15.16
CA GLY A 30 -32.20 5.16 -15.06
C GLY A 30 -32.69 3.93 -15.87
N SER A 31 -31.83 3.31 -16.69
CA SER A 31 -32.05 2.02 -17.35
C SER A 31 -31.53 0.79 -16.59
N GLY A 32 -31.03 0.94 -15.36
CA GLY A 32 -30.51 -0.16 -14.54
C GLY A 32 -29.03 -0.48 -14.75
N GLN A 33 -28.35 0.16 -15.72
CA GLN A 33 -26.93 -0.06 -15.99
C GLN A 33 -26.07 0.75 -15.03
N MET A 34 -25.07 0.12 -14.42
CA MET A 34 -24.10 0.83 -13.59
C MET A 34 -23.16 1.64 -14.47
N VAL A 35 -23.07 2.94 -14.22
CA VAL A 35 -22.17 3.87 -14.91
C VAL A 35 -21.25 4.53 -13.89
N LEU A 36 -19.99 4.77 -14.27
CA LEU A 36 -19.02 5.48 -13.44
C LEU A 36 -19.52 6.92 -13.21
N SER A 37 -19.77 7.26 -11.95
CA SER A 37 -20.21 8.60 -11.54
C SER A 37 -19.05 9.45 -11.04
N GLN A 38 -18.08 8.84 -10.36
CA GLN A 38 -16.94 9.53 -9.79
C GLN A 38 -15.74 8.58 -9.74
N PHE A 39 -14.56 9.13 -10.02
CA PHE A 39 -13.28 8.47 -9.83
C PHE A 39 -12.42 9.32 -8.93
N ILE A 40 -11.89 8.73 -7.86
CA ILE A 40 -11.03 9.38 -6.89
C ILE A 40 -9.65 8.72 -7.01
N PRO A 41 -8.69 9.33 -7.73
CA PRO A 41 -7.35 8.78 -7.83
C PRO A 41 -6.59 8.95 -6.51
N GLY A 42 -5.56 8.16 -6.27
CA GLY A 42 -4.79 8.14 -5.03
C GLY A 42 -5.45 7.22 -4.01
N ALA A 43 -5.70 7.72 -2.80
CA ALA A 43 -6.32 6.90 -1.76
C ALA A 43 -7.66 7.43 -1.24
N THR A 44 -8.50 6.53 -0.72
CA THR A 44 -9.67 6.85 0.13
C THR A 44 -9.55 6.12 1.47
N GLY A 45 -10.23 6.65 2.50
CA GLY A 45 -10.11 6.16 3.87
C GLY A 45 -11.46 5.77 4.46
N ALA A 46 -11.48 4.74 5.29
CA ALA A 46 -12.64 4.37 6.10
C ALA A 46 -12.22 3.86 7.47
N GLU A 47 -13.11 3.90 8.46
CA GLU A 47 -12.89 3.31 9.79
C GLU A 47 -13.93 2.25 10.10
N GLY A 48 -13.51 1.17 10.75
CA GLY A 48 -14.39 0.09 11.18
C GLY A 48 -14.04 -0.46 12.56
N PRO A 49 -14.95 -1.20 13.21
CA PRO A 49 -14.57 -2.05 14.33
C PRO A 49 -13.66 -3.16 13.81
N PHE A 50 -12.68 -3.56 14.62
CA PHE A 50 -11.85 -4.73 14.32
C PHE A 50 -11.90 -5.74 15.47
N ALA A 51 -11.81 -7.02 15.12
CA ALA A 51 -11.66 -8.12 16.05
C ALA A 51 -10.92 -9.26 15.36
N ALA A 52 -9.98 -9.88 16.08
CA ALA A 52 -9.25 -11.03 15.57
C ALA A 52 -10.21 -12.16 15.14
N GLY A 53 -9.99 -12.70 13.95
CA GLY A 53 -10.82 -13.72 13.30
C GLY A 53 -12.11 -13.18 12.66
N GLN A 54 -12.32 -11.86 12.60
CA GLN A 54 -13.53 -11.27 12.03
C GLN A 54 -13.21 -10.17 11.03
N ILE A 55 -13.68 -10.36 9.80
CA ILE A 55 -13.67 -9.30 8.78
C ILE A 55 -14.77 -8.28 9.15
N PRO A 56 -14.47 -6.96 9.14
CA PRO A 56 -15.48 -5.95 9.38
C PRO A 56 -16.62 -6.04 8.38
N THR A 57 -17.86 -5.94 8.89
CA THR A 57 -19.07 -5.94 8.04
C THR A 57 -19.60 -4.54 7.78
N SER A 58 -19.02 -3.52 8.40
CA SER A 58 -19.40 -2.12 8.24
C SER A 58 -18.18 -1.22 8.38
N LEU A 59 -17.97 -0.34 7.40
CA LEU A 59 -16.98 0.72 7.42
C LEU A 59 -17.68 2.07 7.31
N ALA A 60 -17.16 3.07 8.01
CA ALA A 60 -17.61 4.46 7.95
C ALA A 60 -16.56 5.30 7.22
N GLU A 61 -16.99 6.09 6.23
CA GLU A 61 -16.05 6.88 5.43
C GLU A 61 -15.36 7.95 6.27
N VAL A 62 -14.04 8.06 6.08
CA VAL A 62 -13.22 9.12 6.66
C VAL A 62 -13.21 10.29 5.67
N PRO A 63 -13.55 11.53 6.10
CA PRO A 63 -13.42 12.70 5.25
C PRO A 63 -11.93 13.00 4.96
N SER A 64 -11.65 13.83 3.95
CA SER A 64 -10.27 14.24 3.66
C SER A 64 -9.57 14.81 4.88
N PRO A 65 -8.27 14.51 5.11
CA PRO A 65 -7.51 15.13 6.19
C PRO A 65 -7.59 16.67 6.16
N GLY A 66 -7.69 17.28 7.34
CA GLY A 66 -7.96 18.69 7.57
C GLY A 66 -9.45 19.03 7.70
N GLN A 67 -10.36 18.11 7.37
CA GLN A 67 -11.80 18.29 7.60
C GLN A 67 -12.20 17.74 8.98
N PRO A 68 -13.24 18.30 9.63
CA PRO A 68 -13.76 17.73 10.86
C PRO A 68 -14.17 16.26 10.70
N LEU A 69 -13.79 15.40 11.66
CA LEU A 69 -14.23 14.01 11.67
C LEU A 69 -15.76 13.93 11.75
N SER A 70 -16.35 13.29 10.74
CA SER A 70 -17.78 13.02 10.66
C SER A 70 -17.98 11.64 10.04
N LEU A 71 -17.70 10.58 10.79
CA LEU A 71 -17.71 9.21 10.30
C LEU A 71 -19.13 8.71 10.04
N SER A 72 -19.41 8.26 8.82
CA SER A 72 -20.66 7.59 8.47
C SER A 72 -20.49 6.70 7.25
N ALA A 73 -21.14 5.53 7.25
CA ALA A 73 -21.22 4.65 6.09
C ALA A 73 -22.05 5.25 4.93
N SER A 74 -22.83 6.30 5.21
CA SER A 74 -23.65 6.99 4.20
C SER A 74 -22.95 8.18 3.56
N ASN A 75 -21.78 8.57 4.06
CA ASN A 75 -20.99 9.61 3.42
C ASN A 75 -20.44 9.12 2.08
N PRO A 76 -20.21 10.02 1.11
CA PRO A 76 -19.42 9.66 -0.07
C PRO A 76 -17.95 9.45 0.32
N PRO A 77 -17.21 8.57 -0.38
CA PRO A 77 -15.77 8.45 -0.18
C PRO A 77 -15.08 9.77 -0.51
N ALA A 78 -14.07 10.10 0.27
CA ALA A 78 -13.25 11.30 0.08
C ALA A 78 -11.79 10.93 -0.14
N ARG A 79 -11.08 11.80 -0.87
CA ARG A 79 -9.63 11.65 -1.07
C ARG A 79 -8.93 11.71 0.29
N PHE A 80 -8.19 10.67 0.62
CA PHE A 80 -7.46 10.53 1.87
C PHE A 80 -6.02 11.01 1.74
N THR A 81 -5.29 10.59 0.69
CA THR A 81 -3.95 11.11 0.40
C THR A 81 -4.02 12.35 -0.49
N PRO A 82 -3.35 13.46 -0.15
CA PRO A 82 -3.29 14.63 -1.04
C PRO A 82 -2.73 14.25 -2.42
N ALA A 83 -3.31 14.80 -3.48
CA ALA A 83 -2.85 14.55 -4.84
C ALA A 83 -1.42 15.10 -5.04
N PRO A 84 -0.53 14.38 -5.74
CA PRO A 84 0.80 14.88 -6.03
C PRO A 84 0.75 15.92 -7.16
N THR A 85 1.59 16.95 -7.05
CA THR A 85 1.61 18.10 -7.99
C THR A 85 2.78 18.07 -8.97
N ASN A 86 3.72 17.15 -8.77
CA ASN A 86 5.03 17.08 -9.38
C ASN A 86 5.25 15.72 -10.07
N VAL A 87 4.20 15.14 -10.65
CA VAL A 87 4.30 13.89 -11.42
C VAL A 87 4.17 14.21 -12.91
N TYR A 88 4.96 13.54 -13.75
CA TYR A 88 5.16 13.90 -15.14
C TYR A 88 4.73 12.79 -16.09
N MET A 89 4.62 13.09 -17.38
CA MET A 89 4.37 12.07 -18.38
C MET A 89 5.61 11.20 -18.57
N PRO A 90 5.47 9.86 -18.66
CA PRO A 90 6.59 8.94 -18.86
C PRO A 90 7.04 8.88 -20.34
N ASP A 91 7.13 10.03 -20.99
CA ASP A 91 7.49 10.21 -22.40
C ASP A 91 8.70 11.14 -22.58
N GLY A 92 9.34 11.56 -21.49
CA GLY A 92 10.50 12.46 -21.50
C GLY A 92 10.17 13.93 -21.79
N THR A 93 8.88 14.30 -21.93
CA THR A 93 8.49 15.66 -22.33
C THR A 93 8.48 16.68 -21.20
N GLY A 94 8.48 16.24 -19.94
CA GLY A 94 8.32 17.12 -18.78
C GLY A 94 6.94 17.74 -18.63
N ARG A 95 5.95 17.24 -19.39
CA ARG A 95 4.56 17.66 -19.20
C ARG A 95 3.99 17.04 -17.92
N PRO A 96 3.19 17.77 -17.14
CA PRO A 96 2.50 17.21 -15.98
C PRO A 96 1.60 16.02 -16.36
N CYS A 97 1.57 14.99 -15.51
CA CYS A 97 0.65 13.87 -15.63
C CYS A 97 -0.75 14.27 -15.14
N ALA A 98 -1.47 15.02 -15.96
CA ALA A 98 -2.77 15.58 -15.60
C ALA A 98 -3.60 15.91 -16.85
N PRO A 99 -4.91 16.16 -16.70
CA PRO A 99 -5.75 16.69 -17.77
C PRO A 99 -5.13 17.94 -18.43
N PRO A 100 -5.28 18.12 -19.76
CA PRO A 100 -6.17 17.39 -20.67
C PRO A 100 -5.60 16.08 -21.23
N LEU A 101 -4.43 15.63 -20.77
CA LEU A 101 -3.92 14.32 -21.18
C LEU A 101 -4.84 13.22 -20.62
N ALA A 102 -4.95 12.11 -21.34
CA ALA A 102 -5.64 10.91 -20.84
C ALA A 102 -4.77 10.19 -19.81
N ALA A 103 -4.39 10.90 -18.75
CA ALA A 103 -3.54 10.44 -17.67
C ALA A 103 -3.86 11.21 -16.38
N TYR A 104 -3.54 10.62 -15.23
CA TYR A 104 -3.66 11.28 -13.94
C TYR A 104 -2.49 10.93 -13.02
N SER A 105 -2.16 11.86 -12.14
CA SER A 105 -1.24 11.63 -11.05
C SER A 105 -1.98 11.04 -9.84
N ALA A 106 -1.35 10.06 -9.19
CA ALA A 106 -1.87 9.42 -8.01
C ALA A 106 -0.78 9.27 -6.95
N ARG A 107 -1.19 9.39 -5.69
CA ARG A 107 -0.36 9.06 -4.53
C ARG A 107 -0.94 7.81 -3.89
N TRP A 108 -0.37 6.67 -4.24
CA TRP A 108 -0.83 5.36 -3.80
C TRP A 108 -0.10 4.97 -2.52
N ALA A 109 -0.86 4.65 -1.47
CA ALA A 109 -0.27 4.16 -0.23
C ALA A 109 0.38 2.79 -0.48
N SER A 110 1.67 2.67 -0.17
CA SER A 110 2.44 1.44 -0.29
C SER A 110 2.56 0.69 1.05
N GLY A 111 2.13 1.32 2.14
CA GLY A 111 2.13 0.75 3.47
C GLY A 111 1.64 1.73 4.51
N ALA A 112 1.16 1.20 5.64
CA ALA A 112 0.75 2.02 6.77
C ALA A 112 0.97 1.27 8.09
N ALA A 113 1.36 2.00 9.14
CA ALA A 113 1.47 1.46 10.49
C ALA A 113 1.30 2.55 11.54
N LEU A 114 0.70 2.18 12.68
CA LEU A 114 0.60 3.07 13.83
C LEU A 114 2.00 3.34 14.40
N ILE A 115 2.36 4.61 14.55
CA ILE A 115 3.60 5.01 15.21
C ILE A 115 3.48 4.65 16.70
N PRO A 116 4.44 3.90 17.29
CA PRO A 116 4.33 3.43 18.66
C PRO A 116 4.12 4.57 19.67
N ASN A 117 3.12 4.40 20.54
CA ASN A 117 2.75 5.35 21.61
C ASN A 117 2.21 6.71 21.12
N THR A 118 1.72 6.80 19.88
CA THR A 118 1.05 8.00 19.36
C THR A 118 -0.34 7.66 18.78
N SER A 119 -1.03 8.67 18.27
CA SER A 119 -2.25 8.53 17.44
C SER A 119 -1.97 8.61 15.94
N ASP A 120 -0.70 8.67 15.57
CA ASP A 120 -0.26 8.97 14.22
C ASP A 120 0.04 7.68 13.47
N VAL A 121 -0.45 7.61 12.24
CA VAL A 121 -0.19 6.52 11.32
C VAL A 121 0.87 6.99 10.34
N LEU A 122 2.03 6.33 10.32
CA LEU A 122 2.99 6.49 9.25
C LEU A 122 2.41 5.85 8.00
N ILE A 123 2.25 6.64 6.94
CA ILE A 123 1.79 6.17 5.63
C ILE A 123 2.93 6.40 4.65
N THR A 124 3.45 5.32 4.08
CA THR A 124 4.39 5.38 2.95
C THR A 124 3.61 5.36 1.65
N TYR A 125 4.14 6.02 0.62
CA TYR A 125 3.46 6.11 -0.67
C TYR A 125 4.41 6.12 -1.85
N GLY A 126 3.92 5.64 -2.99
CA GLY A 126 4.47 5.89 -4.31
C GLY A 126 3.67 6.99 -5.03
N ASP A 127 4.38 7.87 -5.74
CA ASP A 127 3.79 8.86 -6.64
C ASP A 127 3.84 8.33 -8.07
N ALA A 128 2.67 8.14 -8.67
CA ALA A 128 2.52 7.46 -9.94
C ALA A 128 1.88 8.34 -11.01
N CYS A 129 2.42 8.29 -12.23
CA CYS A 129 1.70 8.71 -13.43
C CYS A 129 0.95 7.53 -14.02
N VAL A 130 -0.38 7.62 -14.07
CA VAL A 130 -1.24 6.57 -14.62
C VAL A 130 -1.76 7.01 -15.99
N VAL A 131 -1.33 6.30 -17.03
CA VAL A 131 -1.78 6.54 -18.41
C VAL A 131 -3.01 5.68 -18.72
N ASN A 132 -3.05 4.45 -18.22
CA ASN A 132 -4.23 3.58 -18.22
C ASN A 132 -4.06 2.44 -17.21
N ALA A 133 -5.07 1.57 -17.10
CA ALA A 133 -5.13 0.46 -16.15
C ALA A 133 -3.94 -0.53 -16.21
N THR A 134 -3.20 -0.58 -17.31
CA THR A 134 -2.03 -1.47 -17.48
C THR A 134 -0.74 -0.72 -17.79
N SER A 135 -0.78 0.62 -17.78
CA SER A 135 0.35 1.47 -18.13
C SER A 135 0.42 2.62 -17.15
N PHE A 136 1.33 2.48 -16.20
CA PHE A 136 1.67 3.48 -15.21
C PHE A 136 3.16 3.44 -14.92
N ARG A 137 3.65 4.49 -14.27
CA ARG A 137 5.02 4.62 -13.77
C ARG A 137 4.98 5.21 -12.37
N GLU A 138 5.59 4.53 -11.41
CA GLU A 138 5.97 5.14 -10.15
C GLU A 138 7.22 5.98 -10.39
N GLU A 139 7.14 7.27 -10.12
CA GLU A 139 8.20 8.24 -10.40
C GLU A 139 8.90 8.71 -9.13
N GLY A 140 8.21 8.61 -7.98
CA GLY A 140 8.75 9.02 -6.70
C GLY A 140 8.15 8.25 -5.54
N TRP A 141 8.74 8.46 -4.36
CA TRP A 141 8.37 7.80 -3.13
C TRP A 141 8.56 8.71 -1.92
N GLY A 142 7.70 8.56 -0.93
CA GLY A 142 7.76 9.36 0.28
C GLY A 142 6.90 8.82 1.42
N PHE A 143 6.68 9.69 2.41
CA PHE A 143 5.83 9.38 3.56
C PHE A 143 5.03 10.59 4.03
N MET A 144 3.99 10.32 4.83
CA MET A 144 3.23 11.30 5.61
C MET A 144 2.85 10.69 6.96
N GLU A 145 2.52 11.54 7.93
CA GLU A 145 2.01 11.10 9.25
C GLU A 145 0.58 11.62 9.42
N TYR A 146 -0.36 10.68 9.50
CA TYR A 146 -1.79 10.97 9.65
C TYR A 146 -2.23 10.79 11.10
N ASN A 147 -2.75 11.85 11.71
CA ASN A 147 -3.30 11.82 13.05
C ASN A 147 -4.77 11.37 13.01
N SER A 148 -5.01 10.15 13.50
CA SER A 148 -6.34 9.53 13.49
C SER A 148 -7.37 10.19 14.40
N ILE A 149 -6.94 10.99 15.38
CA ILE A 149 -7.85 11.64 16.34
C ILE A 149 -8.30 13.00 15.82
N THR A 150 -7.40 13.75 15.18
CA THR A 150 -7.70 15.09 14.66
C THR A 150 -8.13 15.08 13.19
N ASN A 151 -7.97 13.94 12.50
CA ASN A 151 -8.07 13.82 11.04
C ASN A 151 -7.21 14.87 10.35
N ALA A 152 -5.95 14.98 10.75
CA ALA A 152 -4.99 15.92 10.17
C ALA A 152 -3.72 15.19 9.74
N LEU A 153 -2.94 15.84 8.88
CA LEU A 153 -1.57 15.41 8.60
C LEU A 153 -0.64 16.20 9.51
N ASP A 154 -0.09 15.54 10.51
CA ASP A 154 0.90 16.15 11.42
C ASP A 154 2.25 16.29 10.70
N VAL A 155 2.50 15.40 9.72
CA VAL A 155 3.54 15.57 8.69
C VAL A 155 2.86 15.51 7.32
N ALA A 156 2.93 16.61 6.58
CA ALA A 156 2.46 16.68 5.20
C ALA A 156 3.26 15.73 4.29
N PRO A 157 2.76 15.35 3.10
CA PRO A 157 3.49 14.47 2.19
C PRO A 157 4.89 15.01 1.90
N HIS A 158 5.90 14.19 2.20
CA HIS A 158 7.31 14.48 1.97
C HIS A 158 7.90 13.47 0.99
N ASP A 159 8.19 13.92 -0.23
CA ASP A 159 8.78 13.09 -1.27
C ASP A 159 10.29 12.93 -0.98
N VAL A 160 10.67 11.79 -0.41
CA VAL A 160 12.07 11.46 -0.08
C VAL A 160 12.87 11.24 -1.36
N PHE A 161 12.28 10.50 -2.30
CA PHE A 161 12.76 10.33 -3.66
C PHE A 161 11.76 11.00 -4.59
N PRO A 162 11.97 12.28 -4.96
CA PRO A 162 10.97 13.03 -5.71
C PRO A 162 10.92 12.58 -7.17
N PRO A 163 9.73 12.65 -7.82
CA PRO A 163 9.63 12.47 -9.26
C PRO A 163 10.57 13.38 -10.05
N SER A 164 11.09 12.86 -11.14
CA SER A 164 11.90 13.62 -12.10
C SER A 164 11.04 14.20 -13.21
N PRO A 165 11.29 15.45 -13.68
CA PRO A 165 10.65 16.01 -14.87
C PRO A 165 10.82 15.16 -16.14
N SER A 166 11.73 14.19 -16.19
CA SER A 166 11.81 13.25 -17.31
C SER A 166 10.68 12.20 -17.34
N GLY A 167 9.86 12.10 -16.28
CA GLY A 167 8.93 10.98 -16.08
C GLY A 167 9.66 9.63 -15.94
N ALA A 168 10.88 9.67 -15.39
CA ALA A 168 11.67 8.47 -15.17
C ALA A 168 11.07 7.67 -14.02
N ALA A 169 11.04 6.35 -14.17
CA ALA A 169 10.62 5.47 -13.09
C ALA A 169 11.61 5.56 -11.93
N LEU A 170 11.08 5.50 -10.71
CA LEU A 170 11.86 5.19 -9.53
C LEU A 170 12.42 3.76 -9.67
N SER A 171 13.57 3.48 -9.08
CA SER A 171 14.07 2.11 -9.05
C SER A 171 13.26 1.28 -8.04
N SER A 172 12.90 0.05 -8.40
CA SER A 172 11.98 -0.77 -7.59
C SER A 172 12.48 -1.04 -6.18
N GLU A 173 13.80 -1.04 -5.93
CA GLU A 173 14.33 -1.15 -4.57
C GLU A 173 13.98 0.05 -3.67
N LEU A 174 13.64 1.20 -4.24
CA LEU A 174 13.23 2.42 -3.53
C LEU A 174 11.70 2.60 -3.44
N GLU A 175 10.91 1.75 -4.08
CA GLU A 175 9.44 1.69 -3.97
C GLU A 175 9.04 1.02 -2.63
N LEU A 176 9.42 1.67 -1.53
CA LEU A 176 9.35 1.11 -0.18
C LEU A 176 7.92 1.09 0.36
N GLY A 177 7.60 0.12 1.20
CA GLY A 177 6.28 -0.03 1.79
C GLY A 177 6.33 -0.84 3.06
N SER A 178 5.15 -1.25 3.52
CA SER A 178 5.01 -2.16 4.67
C SER A 178 5.83 -1.75 5.91
N PRO A 179 5.62 -0.55 6.48
CA PRO A 179 6.37 -0.10 7.66
C PRO A 179 6.13 -1.01 8.86
N VAL A 180 7.23 -1.50 9.46
CA VAL A 180 7.19 -2.29 10.70
C VAL A 180 8.07 -1.63 11.75
N PHE A 181 7.47 -1.17 12.85
CA PHE A 181 8.20 -0.52 13.94
C PHE A 181 8.81 -1.53 14.92
N SER A 182 10.05 -1.27 15.33
CA SER A 182 10.71 -2.01 16.42
C SER A 182 11.81 -1.16 17.04
N ASN A 183 11.82 -1.04 18.37
CA ASN A 183 12.90 -0.37 19.13
C ASN A 183 13.28 1.06 18.64
N GLY A 184 12.30 1.88 18.28
CA GLY A 184 12.53 3.25 17.78
C GLY A 184 13.08 3.31 16.35
N GLN A 185 13.05 2.19 15.64
CA GLN A 185 13.35 2.08 14.22
C GLN A 185 12.10 1.66 13.46
N VAL A 186 12.13 1.90 12.15
CA VAL A 186 11.15 1.40 11.20
C VAL A 186 11.87 0.61 10.12
N SER A 187 11.40 -0.60 9.86
CA SER A 187 11.83 -1.39 8.71
C SER A 187 10.83 -1.18 7.58
N LEU A 188 11.36 -1.00 6.37
CA LEU A 188 10.59 -0.84 5.13
C LEU A 188 11.02 -1.92 4.15
N PHE A 189 10.12 -2.28 3.24
CA PHE A 189 10.31 -3.37 2.29
C PHE A 189 9.89 -2.97 0.88
N SER A 190 10.57 -3.48 -0.12
CA SER A 190 10.20 -3.33 -1.53
C SER A 190 10.54 -4.61 -2.28
N SER A 191 10.14 -4.71 -3.54
CA SER A 191 10.41 -5.89 -4.34
C SER A 191 10.51 -5.58 -5.82
N VAL A 192 11.26 -6.42 -6.54
CA VAL A 192 11.29 -6.39 -8.00
C VAL A 192 10.97 -7.78 -8.54
N CYS A 193 10.07 -7.82 -9.53
CA CYS A 193 9.91 -9.00 -10.36
C CYS A 193 10.82 -8.89 -11.60
N THR A 194 11.77 -9.81 -11.75
CA THR A 194 12.70 -9.81 -12.89
C THR A 194 12.25 -10.75 -14.01
N SER A 195 11.27 -11.63 -13.74
CA SER A 195 10.69 -12.54 -14.73
C SER A 195 9.16 -12.52 -14.63
N LEU A 196 8.52 -11.63 -15.39
CA LEU A 196 7.07 -11.43 -15.36
C LEU A 196 6.36 -12.14 -16.52
N PHE A 197 5.31 -12.88 -16.21
CA PHE A 197 4.31 -13.36 -17.18
C PHE A 197 2.90 -13.21 -16.60
N VAL A 198 2.24 -14.30 -16.22
CA VAL A 198 1.00 -14.30 -15.40
C VAL A 198 1.29 -14.21 -13.91
N GLY A 199 2.56 -14.19 -13.56
CA GLY A 199 3.08 -14.07 -12.21
C GLY A 199 4.58 -13.83 -12.27
N CYS A 200 5.21 -13.82 -11.11
CA CYS A 200 6.64 -13.64 -11.00
C CYS A 200 7.36 -14.98 -10.93
N GLY A 201 8.18 -15.30 -11.94
CA GLY A 201 8.99 -16.51 -11.96
C GLY A 201 10.27 -16.40 -11.12
N ALA A 202 10.80 -15.18 -10.99
CA ALA A 202 11.98 -14.83 -10.22
C ALA A 202 11.98 -13.34 -9.90
N GLY A 203 12.52 -12.98 -8.74
CA GLY A 203 12.66 -11.60 -8.32
C GLY A 203 13.57 -11.45 -7.12
N GLN A 204 13.45 -10.31 -6.44
CA GLN A 204 14.19 -10.00 -5.22
C GLN A 204 13.35 -9.13 -4.31
N VAL A 205 13.37 -9.41 -3.01
CA VAL A 205 12.87 -8.51 -1.97
C VAL A 205 14.03 -7.69 -1.41
N TYR A 206 13.78 -6.42 -1.16
CA TYR A 206 14.72 -5.52 -0.51
C TYR A 206 14.16 -5.02 0.82
N THR A 207 15.05 -4.58 1.70
CA THR A 207 14.68 -3.97 2.97
C THR A 207 15.68 -2.87 3.34
N THR A 208 15.18 -1.89 4.10
CA THR A 208 16.00 -0.95 4.85
C THR A 208 15.45 -0.79 6.25
N THR A 209 16.29 -0.38 7.19
CA THR A 209 15.88 -0.07 8.56
C THR A 209 16.59 1.20 9.01
N LEU A 210 15.81 2.16 9.49
CA LEU A 210 16.27 3.49 9.87
C LEU A 210 15.54 3.98 11.12
N SER A 211 16.01 5.08 11.70
CA SER A 211 15.35 5.72 12.85
C SER A 211 13.93 6.14 12.46
N SER A 212 12.96 5.91 13.33
CA SER A 212 11.55 6.28 13.09
C SER A 212 11.26 7.77 13.27
N THR A 213 12.29 8.62 13.21
CA THR A 213 12.14 10.07 13.37
C THR A 213 11.88 10.72 12.03
N VAL A 214 11.04 11.75 11.99
CA VAL A 214 10.79 12.57 10.78
C VAL A 214 12.10 13.00 10.12
N SER A 215 13.11 13.40 10.89
CA SER A 215 14.42 13.79 10.36
C SER A 215 15.14 12.68 9.58
N SER A 216 15.05 11.43 10.01
CA SER A 216 15.69 10.29 9.34
C SER A 216 14.83 9.81 8.17
N LEU A 217 13.50 9.77 8.36
CA LEU A 217 12.55 9.46 7.29
C LEU A 217 12.64 10.47 6.13
N SER A 218 12.87 11.75 6.41
CA SER A 218 12.99 12.79 5.39
C SER A 218 14.34 12.83 4.68
N ASP A 219 15.37 12.17 5.20
CA ASP A 219 16.73 12.20 4.64
C ASP A 219 16.97 11.00 3.73
N PRO A 220 17.08 11.19 2.39
CA PRO A 220 17.34 10.09 1.47
C PRO A 220 18.64 9.33 1.78
N ALA A 221 19.62 9.96 2.43
CA ALA A 221 20.86 9.29 2.83
C ALA A 221 20.68 8.28 3.98
N SER A 222 19.56 8.35 4.72
CA SER A 222 19.22 7.35 5.76
C SER A 222 18.81 6.00 5.18
N TYR A 223 18.47 5.93 3.90
CA TYR A 223 17.93 4.74 3.25
C TYR A 223 19.05 3.87 2.67
N SER A 224 19.63 3.03 3.53
CA SER A 224 20.57 1.99 3.11
C SER A 224 19.79 0.72 2.76
N VAL A 225 19.36 0.61 1.50
CA VAL A 225 18.59 -0.55 1.01
C VAL A 225 19.52 -1.74 0.76
N THR A 226 19.10 -2.91 1.24
CA THR A 226 19.85 -4.18 1.11
C THR A 226 18.90 -5.29 0.69
N THR A 227 19.44 -6.38 0.16
CA THR A 227 18.63 -7.54 -0.22
C THR A 227 18.19 -8.33 1.01
N ALA A 228 16.93 -8.75 1.03
CA ALA A 228 16.44 -9.73 1.99
C ALA A 228 16.87 -11.14 1.55
N ALA A 229 17.56 -11.87 2.42
CA ALA A 229 18.04 -13.21 2.14
C ALA A 229 16.94 -14.26 2.39
N THR A 230 16.82 -15.27 1.53
CA THR A 230 16.05 -16.48 1.84
C THR A 230 16.89 -17.47 2.62
N ASP A 231 16.28 -18.54 3.10
CA ASP A 231 16.93 -19.70 3.73
C ASP A 231 17.73 -20.58 2.75
N GLY A 232 17.77 -20.22 1.46
CA GLY A 232 18.43 -21.00 0.40
C GLY A 232 17.63 -22.20 -0.10
N SER A 233 16.51 -22.55 0.54
CA SER A 233 15.55 -23.55 0.07
C SER A 233 14.39 -22.90 -0.72
N SER A 234 14.09 -21.64 -0.37
CA SER A 234 13.08 -20.79 -1.00
C SER A 234 13.71 -19.82 -2.01
N ASN A 235 12.96 -19.47 -3.06
CA ASN A 235 13.33 -18.42 -4.01
C ASN A 235 12.27 -17.30 -4.00
N TRP A 236 12.72 -16.06 -4.19
CA TRP A 236 11.81 -14.93 -4.31
C TRP A 236 11.07 -14.94 -5.64
N GLN A 237 9.75 -14.75 -5.56
CA GLN A 237 8.80 -14.63 -6.67
C GLN A 237 7.80 -13.49 -6.43
N PRO A 238 8.25 -12.26 -6.08
CA PRO A 238 7.34 -11.19 -5.69
C PRO A 238 6.73 -10.52 -6.92
N LEU A 239 5.45 -10.78 -7.18
CA LEU A 239 4.61 -9.89 -7.99
C LEU A 239 4.14 -8.67 -7.15
N GLY A 240 4.02 -8.86 -5.84
CA GLY A 240 3.78 -7.82 -4.84
C GLY A 240 4.00 -8.39 -3.45
N ILE A 241 4.28 -7.53 -2.47
CA ILE A 241 4.54 -7.93 -1.09
C ILE A 241 3.75 -7.09 -0.10
N ALA A 242 3.33 -7.71 1.01
CA ALA A 242 2.83 -7.02 2.18
C ALA A 242 3.48 -7.62 3.43
N VAL A 243 4.23 -6.81 4.17
CA VAL A 243 4.97 -7.23 5.37
C VAL A 243 4.34 -6.61 6.61
N ALA A 244 4.17 -7.41 7.65
CA ALA A 244 3.75 -6.90 8.94
C ALA A 244 4.30 -7.76 10.09
N SER A 245 4.18 -7.25 11.32
CA SER A 245 4.41 -8.02 12.53
C SER A 245 3.11 -8.66 12.98
N TYR A 246 3.15 -9.95 13.32
CA TYR A 246 2.00 -10.71 13.79
C TYR A 246 2.25 -11.16 15.23
N SER A 247 1.20 -11.43 15.99
CA SER A 247 1.34 -11.85 17.40
C SER A 247 2.16 -13.13 17.59
N ASP A 248 2.23 -13.98 16.57
CA ASP A 248 2.92 -15.27 16.54
C ASP A 248 4.25 -15.25 15.76
N ALA A 249 4.55 -14.16 15.05
CA ALA A 249 5.74 -14.05 14.20
C ALA A 249 6.28 -12.62 14.14
N ALA A 250 7.59 -12.46 14.35
CA ALA A 250 8.25 -11.15 14.33
C ALA A 250 8.01 -10.41 13.01
N PHE A 251 8.23 -11.11 11.89
CA PHE A 251 7.91 -10.65 10.54
C PHE A 251 7.23 -11.76 9.75
N ARG A 252 6.10 -11.43 9.13
CA ARG A 252 5.44 -12.27 8.13
C ARG A 252 5.12 -11.41 6.91
N MET A 253 5.33 -12.00 5.75
CA MET A 253 5.12 -11.42 4.44
C MET A 253 4.10 -12.26 3.69
N ILE A 254 3.09 -11.58 3.13
CA ILE A 254 2.27 -12.12 2.07
C ILE A 254 2.94 -11.74 0.75
N GLU A 255 3.58 -12.71 0.11
CA GLU A 255 4.17 -12.56 -1.21
C GLU A 255 3.11 -12.98 -2.24
N THR A 256 2.52 -12.02 -2.95
CA THR A 256 1.70 -12.31 -4.11
C THR A 256 2.62 -12.81 -5.22
N THR A 257 2.37 -14.01 -5.75
CA THR A 257 3.23 -14.63 -6.79
C THR A 257 2.60 -14.59 -8.18
N ALA A 258 1.27 -14.47 -8.29
CA ALA A 258 0.58 -14.39 -9.58
C ALA A 258 -0.69 -13.53 -9.55
N ILE A 259 -1.05 -12.94 -10.70
CA ILE A 259 -2.32 -12.17 -10.87
C ILE A 259 -3.57 -13.07 -10.78
N THR A 260 -3.39 -14.37 -10.61
CA THR A 260 -4.47 -15.33 -10.35
C THR A 260 -4.76 -15.49 -8.85
N GLY A 261 -4.13 -14.69 -7.99
CA GLY A 261 -4.28 -14.74 -6.54
C GLY A 261 -3.41 -15.81 -5.86
N ALA A 262 -2.39 -16.33 -6.56
CA ALA A 262 -1.43 -17.24 -5.94
C ALA A 262 -0.51 -16.46 -4.99
N TYR A 263 -0.19 -17.05 -3.84
CA TYR A 263 0.65 -16.40 -2.83
C TYR A 263 1.49 -17.38 -2.03
N ASN A 264 2.56 -16.84 -1.43
CA ASN A 264 3.33 -17.47 -0.35
C ASN A 264 3.13 -16.67 0.94
N VAL A 265 3.08 -17.39 2.07
CA VAL A 265 3.27 -16.82 3.40
C VAL A 265 4.70 -17.11 3.80
N VAL A 266 5.48 -16.05 4.01
CA VAL A 266 6.92 -16.14 4.27
C VAL A 266 7.21 -15.48 5.61
N THR A 267 8.06 -16.06 6.45
CA THR A 267 8.40 -15.46 7.76
C THR A 267 9.90 -15.36 7.98
N ALA A 268 10.29 -14.43 8.86
CA ALA A 268 11.68 -14.20 9.24
C ALA A 268 11.79 -13.68 10.68
N PRO A 269 12.91 -13.94 11.36
CA PRO A 269 13.19 -13.38 12.69
C PRO A 269 13.64 -11.91 12.62
N THR A 270 14.17 -11.47 11.48
CA THR A 270 14.67 -10.11 11.27
C THR A 270 14.28 -9.61 9.87
N PRO A 271 14.25 -8.29 9.61
CA PRO A 271 13.90 -7.74 8.30
C PRO A 271 14.77 -8.30 7.16
N THR A 272 16.05 -8.51 7.42
CA THR A 272 17.03 -9.01 6.42
C THR A 272 16.94 -10.52 6.18
N GLY A 273 16.14 -11.25 6.98
CA GLY A 273 15.99 -12.70 6.89
C GLY A 273 16.83 -13.49 7.91
N PRO A 274 17.14 -14.77 7.63
CA PRO A 274 16.68 -15.51 6.46
C PRO A 274 15.15 -15.65 6.45
N TRP A 275 14.55 -15.43 5.29
CA TRP A 275 13.14 -15.61 5.02
C TRP A 275 12.87 -17.04 4.54
N HIS A 276 11.80 -17.65 5.06
CA HIS A 276 11.40 -19.01 4.71
C HIS A 276 9.90 -19.07 4.39
N VAL A 277 9.54 -19.83 3.36
CA VAL A 277 8.13 -20.07 3.02
C VAL A 277 7.52 -20.98 4.09
N GLU A 278 6.57 -20.45 4.84
CA GLU A 278 5.78 -21.18 5.85
C GLU A 278 4.65 -21.96 5.17
N SER A 279 3.96 -21.32 4.22
CA SER A 279 2.87 -21.92 3.45
C SER A 279 2.68 -21.23 2.11
N SER A 280 1.86 -21.82 1.24
CA SER A 280 1.45 -21.23 -0.03
C SER A 280 -0.01 -21.54 -0.30
N GLY A 281 -0.66 -20.74 -1.14
CA GLY A 281 -2.07 -20.89 -1.41
C GLY A 281 -2.57 -20.12 -2.62
N LEU A 282 -3.88 -20.19 -2.82
CA LEU A 282 -4.63 -19.44 -3.81
C LEU A 282 -5.76 -18.72 -3.09
N ALA A 283 -5.87 -17.41 -3.29
CA ALA A 283 -6.93 -16.60 -2.70
C ALA A 283 -8.32 -17.14 -3.13
N PRO A 284 -9.27 -17.35 -2.20
CA PRO A 284 -10.60 -17.85 -2.55
C PRO A 284 -11.31 -16.95 -3.55
N GLY A 285 -12.01 -17.56 -4.52
CA GLY A 285 -12.69 -16.81 -5.60
C GLY A 285 -11.75 -16.34 -6.71
N CYS A 286 -10.44 -16.45 -6.52
CA CYS A 286 -9.43 -16.28 -7.54
C CYS A 286 -9.13 -17.64 -8.20
N GLY A 287 -8.90 -17.66 -9.51
CA GLY A 287 -8.66 -18.93 -10.21
C GLY A 287 -8.86 -18.92 -11.73
N GLY A 288 -9.24 -17.80 -12.33
CA GLY A 288 -9.30 -17.67 -13.79
C GLY A 288 -9.22 -16.22 -14.26
N LEU A 289 -8.62 -16.00 -15.43
CA LEU A 289 -8.51 -14.68 -16.07
C LEU A 289 -9.87 -14.02 -16.36
N LEU A 290 -10.95 -14.82 -16.37
CA LEU A 290 -12.32 -14.34 -16.55
C LEU A 290 -12.89 -13.67 -15.29
N SER A 291 -12.30 -13.90 -14.12
CA SER A 291 -12.69 -13.28 -12.84
C SER A 291 -12.04 -11.91 -12.61
N GLY A 292 -11.18 -11.45 -13.54
CA GLY A 292 -10.31 -10.30 -13.35
C GLY A 292 -8.94 -10.67 -12.77
N PHE A 293 -8.14 -9.66 -12.46
CA PHE A 293 -6.84 -9.86 -11.80
C PHE A 293 -7.03 -9.89 -10.28
N CYS A 294 -6.52 -10.92 -9.63
CA CYS A 294 -6.38 -11.01 -8.18
C CYS A 294 -4.91 -10.77 -7.83
N TYR A 295 -4.59 -9.52 -7.49
CA TYR A 295 -3.26 -9.05 -7.10
C TYR A 295 -3.37 -8.16 -5.86
N ALA A 296 -2.24 -7.59 -5.42
CA ALA A 296 -2.17 -6.72 -4.24
C ALA A 296 -2.75 -7.38 -2.98
N LEU A 297 -2.34 -8.63 -2.72
CA LEU A 297 -2.77 -9.33 -1.51
C LEU A 297 -2.07 -8.71 -0.29
N VAL A 298 -2.87 -8.26 0.66
CA VAL A 298 -2.43 -7.62 1.91
C VAL A 298 -2.85 -8.51 3.07
N GLY A 299 -1.95 -8.67 4.05
CA GLY A 299 -2.26 -9.33 5.31
C GLY A 299 -2.70 -8.32 6.38
N HIS A 300 -3.59 -8.74 7.26
CA HIS A 300 -4.20 -7.90 8.30
C HIS A 300 -3.94 -8.50 9.69
N PRO A 301 -2.80 -8.19 10.34
CA PRO A 301 -2.38 -8.83 11.59
C PRO A 301 -3.40 -8.70 12.74
N GLU A 302 -4.10 -7.57 12.80
CA GLU A 302 -5.13 -7.26 13.78
C GLU A 302 -6.41 -8.07 13.59
N LEU A 303 -6.65 -8.58 12.38
CA LEU A 303 -7.75 -9.49 12.05
C LEU A 303 -7.33 -10.95 12.10
N SER A 304 -6.03 -11.23 12.21
CA SER A 304 -5.49 -12.57 12.23
C SER A 304 -5.63 -13.24 13.60
N THR A 305 -5.70 -14.57 13.60
CA THR A 305 -5.55 -15.41 14.79
C THR A 305 -4.39 -16.38 14.58
N SER A 306 -3.99 -17.10 15.63
CA SER A 306 -2.97 -18.16 15.50
C SER A 306 -3.37 -19.31 14.58
N SER A 307 -4.62 -19.35 14.09
CA SER A 307 -5.13 -20.41 13.20
C SER A 307 -5.69 -19.89 11.87
N GLN A 308 -5.75 -18.56 11.69
CA GLN A 308 -6.39 -17.92 10.53
C GLN A 308 -5.63 -16.64 10.19
N LEU A 309 -5.16 -16.55 8.95
CA LEU A 309 -4.56 -15.36 8.34
C LEU A 309 -5.61 -14.62 7.52
#